data_AF-A0A960XFB0-F1
#
_entry.id   AF-A0A960XFB0-F1
#
_cell.length_a   1.000
_cell.length_b   1.000
_cell.length_c   1.000
_cell.angle_alpha   90.00
_cell.angle_beta   90.00
_cell.angle_gamma   90.00
#
_symmetry.space_group_name_H-M   'P 1'
#
loop_
_entity.id
_entity.type
_entity.pdbx_description
1 polymer ?
#
loop_
_entity_poly.entity_id
_entity_poly.type
_entity_poly.pdbx_seq_one_letter_code
_entity_poly.pdbx_strand_id
1 'polypeptide(L)'
;TSYLNSQFLMYYNLPPNLLCGHTSRFYGAFIVNHASRSLNLPELEKKESSSCDDSQSVSDPCDSDSDDRFPCTKNKRYAWYVGFRVGNVVVAGDWAFDVNYQVVQANAIPDNDVSGIARGNYFRDSYTRVGRGNTNYRGWHAEGLYAITDHFTVNVAYNHTREDCRKIGGTHSYNELKVEAIYAF
;
A
#
# COMPACT_ATOMS: atom_id res chain seq x y z
N THR A 1 11.65 -12.51 -11.44
CA THR A 1 10.84 -13.18 -10.40
C THR A 1 9.74 -13.98 -11.09
N SER A 2 9.39 -15.16 -10.57
CA SER A 2 8.26 -15.96 -11.07
C SER A 2 7.05 -15.75 -10.15
N TYR A 3 5.84 -15.75 -10.72
CA TYR A 3 4.60 -15.53 -9.97
C TYR A 3 3.66 -16.71 -10.18
N LEU A 4 3.19 -17.29 -9.07
CA LEU A 4 2.16 -18.32 -9.05
C LEU A 4 1.23 -17.97 -7.89
N ASN A 5 0.20 -17.18 -8.19
CA ASN A 5 -0.60 -16.53 -7.17
C ASN A 5 -1.89 -17.32 -6.88
N SER A 6 -2.16 -17.55 -5.59
CA SER A 6 -3.48 -17.97 -5.11
C SER A 6 -4.15 -16.77 -4.46
N GLN A 7 -5.42 -16.53 -4.78
CA GLN A 7 -6.21 -15.44 -4.22
C GLN A 7 -7.44 -15.96 -3.50
N PHE A 8 -7.74 -15.37 -2.35
CA PHE A 8 -8.96 -15.55 -1.60
C PHE A 8 -9.65 -14.21 -1.46
N LEU A 9 -10.94 -14.17 -1.71
CA LEU A 9 -11.73 -12.94 -1.72
C LEU A 9 -13.03 -13.18 -0.94
N MET A 10 -13.33 -12.27 -0.03
CA MET A 10 -14.51 -12.34 0.81
C MET A 10 -15.25 -11.01 0.77
N TYR A 11 -16.56 -11.10 0.61
CA TYR A 11 -17.48 -9.98 0.73
C TYR A 11 -18.64 -10.39 1.63
N TYR A 12 -19.02 -9.49 2.53
CA TYR A 12 -20.16 -9.69 3.40
C TYR A 12 -20.98 -8.42 3.43
N ASN A 13 -22.25 -8.52 3.01
CA ASN A 13 -23.20 -7.43 3.09
C ASN A 13 -23.92 -7.53 4.43
N LEU A 14 -23.82 -6.48 5.24
CA LEU A 14 -24.56 -6.39 6.49
C LEU A 14 -26.02 -6.01 6.21
N PRO A 15 -26.98 -6.60 6.94
CA PRO A 15 -28.36 -6.16 6.87
C PRO A 15 -28.46 -4.69 7.31
N PRO A 16 -29.25 -3.85 6.60
CA PRO A 16 -29.36 -2.41 6.87
C PRO A 16 -29.80 -2.08 8.30
N ASN A 17 -30.54 -3.00 8.93
CA ASN A 17 -31.07 -2.85 10.27
C ASN A 17 -29.99 -2.74 11.36
N LEU A 18 -28.75 -3.18 11.08
CA LEU A 18 -27.64 -3.08 12.03
C LEU A 18 -27.00 -1.70 12.07
N LEU A 19 -27.14 -0.90 11.01
CA LEU A 19 -26.47 0.40 10.86
C LEU A 19 -27.47 1.47 10.42
N CYS A 20 -28.53 1.64 11.20
CA CYS A 20 -29.51 2.72 11.05
C CYS A 20 -30.14 2.83 9.64
N GLY A 21 -30.33 1.70 8.95
CA GLY A 21 -30.91 1.67 7.60
C GLY A 21 -29.90 1.87 6.46
N HIS A 22 -28.62 2.07 6.76
CA HIS A 22 -27.58 2.22 5.74
C HIS A 22 -27.06 0.87 5.24
N THR A 23 -26.91 0.76 3.92
CA THR A 23 -26.23 -0.39 3.31
C THR A 23 -24.77 -0.41 3.71
N SER A 24 -24.31 -1.52 4.27
CA SER A 24 -22.92 -1.65 4.71
C SER A 24 -22.31 -2.95 4.20
N ARG A 25 -21.03 -2.91 3.86
CA ARG A 25 -20.29 -4.02 3.28
C ARG A 25 -18.92 -4.13 3.91
N PHE A 26 -18.61 -5.32 4.41
CA PHE A 26 -17.24 -5.72 4.70
C PHE A 26 -16.66 -6.44 3.51
N TYR A 27 -15.40 -6.19 3.21
CA TYR A 27 -14.71 -6.86 2.14
C TYR A 27 -13.25 -7.08 2.49
N GLY A 28 -12.64 -8.09 1.90
CA GLY A 28 -11.22 -8.31 2.06
C GLY A 28 -10.71 -9.38 1.12
N ALA A 29 -9.43 -9.31 0.83
CA ALA A 29 -8.75 -10.31 0.03
C ALA A 29 -7.39 -10.64 0.61
N PHE A 30 -6.91 -11.82 0.24
CA PHE A 30 -5.60 -12.31 0.57
C PHE A 30 -4.99 -13.00 -0.65
N ILE A 31 -3.73 -12.72 -0.93
CA ILE A 31 -2.97 -13.21 -2.08
C ILE A 31 -1.66 -13.79 -1.58
N VAL A 32 -1.31 -14.96 -2.11
CA VAL A 32 -0.03 -15.64 -1.86
C VAL A 32 0.66 -15.95 -3.16
N ASN A 33 1.90 -15.47 -3.32
CA ASN A 33 2.76 -15.94 -4.39
C ASN A 33 3.54 -17.20 -3.96
N HIS A 34 3.15 -18.35 -4.49
CA HIS A 34 3.81 -19.63 -4.22
C HIS A 34 5.17 -19.77 -4.91
N ALA A 35 5.38 -19.07 -6.03
CA ALA A 35 6.65 -19.10 -6.78
C ALA A 35 7.69 -18.09 -6.27
N SER A 36 7.34 -17.29 -5.24
CA SER A 36 8.26 -16.32 -4.65
C SER A 36 9.44 -17.03 -4.00
N ARG A 37 10.65 -16.65 -4.42
CA ARG A 37 11.90 -17.01 -3.74
C ARG A 37 12.24 -15.95 -2.69
N SER A 38 12.97 -16.36 -1.65
CA SER A 38 13.50 -15.42 -0.65
C SER A 38 14.30 -14.32 -1.35
N LEU A 39 14.03 -13.06 -1.00
CA LEU A 39 14.89 -11.96 -1.36
C LEU A 39 16.18 -12.11 -0.54
N ASN A 40 17.18 -12.76 -1.14
CA ASN A 40 18.52 -12.73 -0.60
C ASN A 40 19.07 -11.30 -0.78
N LEU A 41 18.92 -10.50 0.26
CA LEU A 41 19.47 -9.14 0.38
C LEU A 41 21.00 -9.00 0.30
N PRO A 42 21.89 -10.03 0.39
CA PRO A 42 23.33 -9.78 0.27
C PRO A 42 23.81 -9.42 -1.15
N GLU A 43 22.95 -9.46 -2.18
CA GLU A 43 23.37 -9.29 -3.57
C GLU A 43 23.04 -7.90 -4.15
N LEU A 44 22.18 -7.11 -3.50
CA LEU A 44 21.88 -5.74 -3.93
C LEU A 44 22.85 -4.71 -3.34
N GLU A 45 23.35 -4.91 -2.12
CA GLU A 45 24.40 -4.05 -1.53
C GLU A 45 25.73 -4.15 -2.30
N LYS A 46 26.03 -5.29 -2.94
CA LYS A 46 27.26 -5.44 -3.73
C LYS A 46 27.26 -4.73 -5.07
N LYS A 47 26.10 -4.28 -5.57
CA LYS A 47 26.02 -3.55 -6.85
C LYS A 47 25.99 -2.03 -6.72
N GLU A 48 25.74 -1.49 -5.53
CA GLU A 48 25.78 -0.04 -5.26
C GLU A 48 27.03 0.40 -4.48
N SER A 49 27.85 -0.52 -3.97
CA SER A 49 29.13 -0.22 -3.29
C SER A 49 30.35 -0.44 -4.20
N SER A 50 30.29 0.06 -5.43
CA SER A 50 31.43 0.10 -6.38
C SER A 50 31.63 1.52 -6.91
N SER A 51 31.70 2.50 -6.00
CA SER A 51 32.08 3.88 -6.31
C SER A 51 32.43 4.65 -5.02
N CYS A 52 33.38 4.13 -4.24
CA CYS A 52 34.14 4.99 -3.32
C CYS A 52 35.61 4.63 -3.52
N ASP A 53 36.28 5.50 -4.28
CA ASP A 53 37.73 5.50 -4.46
C ASP A 53 38.45 5.64 -3.10
N ASP A 54 39.59 4.97 -3.02
CA ASP A 54 40.57 5.04 -1.94
C ASP A 54 41.06 6.47 -1.69
N SER A 55 40.84 7.00 -0.48
CA SER A 55 41.80 7.93 0.16
C SER A 55 41.49 8.15 1.65
N GLN A 56 42.30 7.48 2.48
CA GLN A 56 42.80 7.78 3.83
C GLN A 56 42.06 8.73 4.81
N SER A 57 41.95 8.19 6.03
CA SER A 57 42.07 8.82 7.36
C SER A 57 41.01 9.83 7.81
N VAL A 58 40.17 9.43 8.77
CA VAL A 58 40.05 10.00 10.13
C VAL A 58 39.25 8.99 10.98
N SER A 59 39.74 8.76 12.20
CA SER A 59 39.14 7.91 13.22
C SER A 59 37.85 8.54 13.76
N ASP A 60 36.70 7.95 13.43
CA ASP A 60 35.47 8.11 14.18
C ASP A 60 34.96 6.74 14.62
N PRO A 61 34.44 6.60 15.86
CA PRO A 61 34.04 5.31 16.39
C PRO A 61 32.88 4.80 15.54
N CYS A 62 33.01 3.57 15.03
CA CYS A 62 31.87 2.80 14.57
C CYS A 62 30.93 2.67 15.76
N ASP A 63 29.99 3.61 15.88
CA ASP A 63 28.92 3.60 16.86
C ASP A 63 28.00 2.45 16.45
N SER A 64 28.39 1.27 16.92
CA SER A 64 27.69 0.02 16.83
C SER A 64 26.50 0.06 17.78
N ASP A 65 25.57 0.97 17.51
CA ASP A 65 24.30 1.07 18.22
C ASP A 65 23.15 0.97 17.22
N SER A 66 22.78 -0.28 16.94
CA SER A 66 21.41 -0.71 16.68
C SER A 66 21.44 -2.21 16.43
N ASP A 67 21.36 -2.95 17.53
CA ASP A 67 20.97 -4.34 17.55
C ASP A 67 19.50 -4.50 17.09
N ASP A 68 19.26 -4.30 15.79
CA ASP A 68 18.02 -4.67 15.08
C ASP A 68 18.37 -5.64 13.94
N ARG A 69 19.13 -6.68 14.30
CA ARG A 69 19.57 -7.76 13.41
C ARG A 69 18.37 -8.64 12.98
N PHE A 70 17.68 -8.19 11.92
CA PHE A 70 16.75 -8.89 10.98
C PHE A 70 15.28 -9.10 11.45
N PRO A 71 14.25 -8.82 10.60
CA PRO A 71 13.88 -9.83 9.59
C PRO A 71 13.13 -9.28 8.34
N CYS A 72 13.84 -8.72 7.35
CA CYS A 72 13.35 -8.82 5.96
C CYS A 72 13.85 -10.11 5.28
N THR A 73 14.19 -11.12 6.08
CA THR A 73 14.68 -12.45 5.69
C THR A 73 13.55 -13.45 5.38
N LYS A 74 12.32 -13.15 5.82
CA LYS A 74 11.15 -13.98 5.50
C LYS A 74 10.67 -13.69 4.09
N ASN A 75 10.27 -14.75 3.38
CA ASN A 75 9.77 -14.70 2.01
C ASN A 75 8.60 -13.70 1.90
N LYS A 76 8.80 -12.59 1.17
CA LYS A 76 7.91 -11.43 1.06
C LYS A 76 6.81 -11.66 0.01
N ARG A 77 6.02 -12.71 0.20
CA ARG A 77 5.12 -13.28 -0.81
C ARG A 77 3.63 -13.01 -0.60
N TYR A 78 3.28 -12.25 0.44
CA TYR A 78 1.89 -12.06 0.85
C TYR A 78 1.39 -10.66 0.51
N ALA A 79 0.14 -10.58 0.06
CA ALA A 79 -0.59 -9.33 -0.03
C ALA A 79 -2.01 -9.54 0.52
N TRP A 80 -2.57 -8.52 1.16
CA TRP A 80 -3.94 -8.57 1.65
C TRP A 80 -4.52 -7.19 1.80
N TYR A 81 -5.83 -7.13 1.75
CA TYR A 81 -6.56 -5.93 2.11
C TYR A 81 -7.83 -6.29 2.86
N VAL A 82 -8.26 -5.36 3.70
CA VAL A 82 -9.57 -5.40 4.35
C VAL A 82 -10.17 -4.02 4.24
N GLY A 83 -11.46 -3.96 4.01
CA GLY A 83 -12.17 -2.71 3.94
C GLY A 83 -13.61 -2.83 4.41
N PHE A 84 -14.15 -1.67 4.69
CA PHE A 84 -15.50 -1.49 5.17
C PHE A 84 -16.08 -0.27 4.47
N ARG A 85 -17.27 -0.45 3.91
CA ARG A 85 -18.05 0.61 3.30
C ARG A 85 -19.40 0.71 3.96
N VAL A 86 -19.85 1.93 4.25
CA VAL A 86 -21.16 2.24 4.79
C VAL A 86 -21.79 3.38 4.00
N GLY A 87 -23.10 3.31 3.81
CA GLY A 87 -23.88 4.36 3.19
C GLY A 87 -23.87 4.31 1.67
N ASN A 88 -24.75 5.10 1.10
CA ASN A 88 -24.90 5.31 -0.33
C ASN A 88 -25.38 6.75 -0.52
N VAL A 89 -24.90 7.41 -1.56
CA VAL A 89 -25.24 8.82 -1.82
C VAL A 89 -26.23 8.84 -2.97
N VAL A 90 -27.51 9.07 -2.67
CA VAL A 90 -28.59 9.11 -3.66
C VAL A 90 -29.30 10.47 -3.63
N VAL A 91 -29.55 11.02 -2.44
CA VAL A 91 -30.26 12.30 -2.25
C VAL A 91 -29.43 13.29 -1.44
N ALA A 92 -29.80 14.58 -1.49
CA ALA A 92 -29.23 15.60 -0.62
C ALA A 92 -29.24 15.19 0.86
N GLY A 93 -28.09 15.32 1.52
CA GLY A 93 -27.89 14.92 2.91
C GLY A 93 -27.40 13.47 3.08
N ASP A 94 -27.38 12.67 2.02
CA ASP A 94 -26.80 11.33 2.08
C ASP A 94 -25.27 11.39 2.15
N TRP A 95 -24.72 10.40 2.82
CA TRP A 95 -23.30 10.21 2.96
C TRP A 95 -22.91 8.76 2.72
N ALA A 96 -21.70 8.57 2.20
CA ALA A 96 -21.06 7.28 2.12
C ALA A 96 -19.62 7.41 2.61
N PHE A 97 -19.15 6.35 3.24
CA PHE A 97 -17.80 6.28 3.77
C PHE A 97 -17.22 4.91 3.45
N ASP A 98 -16.02 4.88 2.89
CA ASP A 98 -15.26 3.68 2.59
C ASP A 98 -13.88 3.80 3.22
N VAL A 99 -13.47 2.78 3.98
CA VAL A 99 -12.11 2.69 4.51
C VAL A 99 -11.57 1.34 4.14
N ASN A 100 -10.36 1.34 3.60
CA ASN A 100 -9.60 0.12 3.41
C ASN A 100 -8.18 0.26 3.93
N TYR A 101 -7.66 -0.88 4.39
CA TYR A 101 -6.27 -1.05 4.78
C TYR A 101 -5.67 -2.13 3.89
N GLN A 102 -4.52 -1.83 3.30
CA GLN A 102 -3.85 -2.70 2.34
C GLN A 102 -2.41 -2.94 2.78
N VAL A 103 -1.94 -4.17 2.62
CA VAL A 103 -0.55 -4.55 2.82
C VAL A 103 -0.11 -5.38 1.62
N VAL A 104 0.92 -4.94 0.92
CA VAL A 104 1.46 -5.62 -0.26
C VAL A 104 2.96 -5.77 -0.09
N GLN A 105 3.43 -7.01 0.04
CA GLN A 105 4.86 -7.30 0.12
C GLN A 105 5.53 -7.29 -1.26
N ALA A 106 6.86 -7.14 -1.27
CA ALA A 106 7.67 -6.93 -2.48
C ALA A 106 7.50 -7.99 -3.59
N ASN A 107 7.32 -9.27 -3.25
CA ASN A 107 7.20 -10.37 -4.21
C ASN A 107 5.78 -10.95 -4.30
N ALA A 108 4.78 -10.30 -3.71
CA ALA A 108 3.42 -10.83 -3.70
C ALA A 108 2.74 -10.76 -5.08
N ILE A 109 2.95 -9.68 -5.81
CA ILE A 109 2.31 -9.38 -7.10
C ILE A 109 3.37 -8.76 -8.01
N PRO A 110 3.34 -8.99 -9.34
CA PRO A 110 4.19 -8.23 -10.26
C PRO A 110 3.85 -6.75 -10.20
N ASP A 111 4.87 -5.90 -10.30
CA ASP A 111 4.75 -4.47 -10.03
C ASP A 111 3.80 -3.73 -10.98
N ASN A 112 3.69 -4.23 -12.21
CA ASN A 112 2.78 -3.72 -13.24
C ASN A 112 1.31 -4.00 -12.95
N ASP A 113 1.01 -5.01 -12.14
CA ASP A 113 -0.37 -5.42 -11.83
C ASP A 113 -0.82 -4.88 -10.45
N VAL A 114 -0.04 -4.01 -9.82
CA VAL A 114 -0.42 -3.35 -8.57
C VAL A 114 -1.37 -2.20 -8.87
N SER A 115 -2.61 -2.32 -8.40
CA SER A 115 -3.65 -1.28 -8.52
C SER A 115 -4.12 -0.72 -7.16
N GLY A 116 -3.34 -0.90 -6.09
CA GLY A 116 -3.71 -0.47 -4.75
C GLY A 116 -3.29 0.97 -4.40
N ILE A 117 -3.27 1.32 -3.11
CA ILE A 117 -2.96 2.69 -2.58
C ILE A 117 -1.56 3.20 -3.03
N ALA A 118 -0.74 2.31 -3.60
CA ALA A 118 0.55 2.60 -4.23
C ALA A 118 1.56 3.28 -3.30
N ARG A 119 2.78 3.49 -3.80
CA ARG A 119 3.87 4.16 -3.07
C ARG A 119 4.20 5.55 -3.60
N GLY A 120 3.32 6.11 -4.44
CA GLY A 120 3.63 7.34 -5.17
C GLY A 120 4.86 7.19 -6.08
N ASN A 121 5.00 6.06 -6.78
CA ASN A 121 6.12 5.82 -7.70
C ASN A 121 5.98 6.65 -8.99
N TYR A 122 6.37 7.93 -8.90
CA TYR A 122 6.31 8.88 -10.00
C TYR A 122 7.18 8.45 -11.21
N PHE A 123 8.31 7.79 -10.94
CA PHE A 123 9.26 7.36 -11.97
C PHE A 123 8.86 6.07 -12.71
N ARG A 124 7.75 5.41 -12.32
CA ARG A 124 7.28 4.13 -12.89
C ARG A 124 8.34 3.01 -12.88
N ASP A 125 9.31 3.09 -11.97
CA ASP A 125 10.35 2.07 -11.86
C ASP A 125 9.76 0.80 -11.29
N SER A 126 10.08 -0.35 -11.87
CA SER A 126 9.64 -1.64 -11.35
C SER A 126 10.54 -2.10 -10.21
N TYR A 127 9.97 -2.67 -9.14
CA TYR A 127 10.72 -3.23 -8.01
C TYR A 127 11.89 -4.15 -8.44
N THR A 128 11.69 -4.92 -9.51
CA THR A 128 12.65 -5.88 -10.09
C THR A 128 13.87 -5.25 -10.76
N ARG A 129 13.89 -3.93 -11.00
CA ARG A 129 14.94 -3.26 -11.79
C ARG A 129 15.86 -2.37 -10.95
N VAL A 130 15.35 -1.70 -9.92
CA VAL A 130 16.11 -0.71 -9.10
C VAL A 130 15.80 -0.82 -7.60
N GLY A 131 15.12 -1.90 -7.15
CA GLY A 131 14.68 -2.04 -5.76
C GLY A 131 13.57 -1.05 -5.35
N ARG A 132 13.12 -0.19 -6.27
CA ARG A 132 11.99 0.75 -6.11
C ARG A 132 10.86 0.32 -7.04
N GLY A 133 9.64 0.23 -6.50
CA GLY A 133 8.45 -0.26 -7.20
C GLY A 133 7.14 0.23 -6.60
N ASN A 134 6.02 -0.34 -7.04
CA ASN A 134 4.69 -0.15 -6.46
C ASN A 134 4.36 -1.15 -5.34
N THR A 135 5.11 -2.24 -5.20
CA THR A 135 5.01 -3.23 -4.11
C THR A 135 5.86 -2.86 -2.87
N ASN A 136 5.75 -3.62 -1.77
CA ASN A 136 6.43 -3.36 -0.48
C ASN A 136 5.87 -2.14 0.30
N TYR A 137 4.55 -2.09 0.48
CA TYR A 137 3.88 -1.03 1.24
C TYR A 137 2.78 -1.56 2.13
N ARG A 138 2.42 -0.74 3.11
CA ARG A 138 1.21 -0.87 3.90
C ARG A 138 0.58 0.50 4.09
N GLY A 139 -0.73 0.57 4.09
CA GLY A 139 -1.38 1.85 4.16
C GLY A 139 -2.89 1.81 4.28
N TRP A 140 -3.42 2.99 4.59
CA TRP A 140 -4.83 3.29 4.74
C TRP A 140 -5.29 4.13 3.56
N HIS A 141 -6.48 3.80 3.08
CA HIS A 141 -7.25 4.64 2.18
C HIS A 141 -8.61 4.85 2.82
N ALA A 142 -9.01 6.10 2.93
CA ALA A 142 -10.32 6.49 3.40
C ALA A 142 -10.95 7.43 2.37
N GLU A 143 -12.20 7.18 2.03
CA GLU A 143 -12.99 7.99 1.11
C GLU A 143 -14.31 8.34 1.79
N GLY A 144 -14.65 9.61 1.78
CA GLY A 144 -15.90 10.15 2.32
C GLY A 144 -16.61 10.95 1.24
N LEU A 145 -17.84 10.56 0.93
CA LEU A 145 -18.69 11.21 -0.04
C LEU A 145 -19.91 11.81 0.69
N TYR A 146 -20.20 13.07 0.43
CA TYR A 146 -21.35 13.78 1.00
C TYR A 146 -22.10 14.57 -0.07
N ALA A 147 -23.39 14.29 -0.25
CA ALA A 147 -24.26 15.11 -1.09
C ALA A 147 -24.74 16.31 -0.29
N ILE A 148 -24.24 17.50 -0.62
CA ILE A 148 -24.71 18.74 0.00
C ILE A 148 -26.07 19.12 -0.58
N THR A 149 -26.25 18.93 -1.89
CA THR A 149 -27.53 19.08 -2.60
C THR A 149 -27.70 17.95 -3.62
N ASP A 150 -28.88 17.86 -4.26
CA ASP A 150 -29.14 16.85 -5.31
C ASP A 150 -28.22 16.99 -6.53
N HIS A 151 -27.56 18.13 -6.67
CA HIS A 151 -26.69 18.47 -7.79
C HIS A 151 -25.25 18.73 -7.38
N PHE A 152 -24.96 18.78 -6.07
CA PHE A 152 -23.65 19.12 -5.55
C PHE A 152 -23.18 18.08 -4.54
N THR A 153 -22.14 17.35 -4.92
CA THR A 153 -21.52 16.31 -4.10
C THR A 153 -20.06 16.64 -3.86
N VAL A 154 -19.60 16.42 -2.63
CA VAL A 154 -18.19 16.57 -2.27
C VAL A 154 -17.63 15.20 -1.95
N ASN A 155 -16.52 14.86 -2.60
CA ASN A 155 -15.71 13.68 -2.32
C ASN A 155 -14.41 14.10 -1.64
N VAL A 156 -14.08 13.43 -0.55
CA VAL A 156 -12.81 13.59 0.17
C VAL A 156 -12.14 12.24 0.26
N ALA A 157 -11.00 12.09 -0.40
CA ALA A 157 -10.20 10.87 -0.36
C ALA A 157 -8.84 11.15 0.31
N TYR A 158 -8.44 10.27 1.23
CA TYR A 158 -7.20 10.33 1.97
C TYR A 158 -6.43 9.02 1.82
N ASN A 159 -5.19 9.12 1.34
CA ASN A 159 -4.26 8.02 1.17
C ASN A 159 -3.07 8.22 2.09
N HIS A 160 -2.75 7.20 2.89
CA HIS A 160 -1.55 7.15 3.72
C HIS A 160 -0.85 5.82 3.52
N THR A 161 0.38 5.82 2.99
CA THR A 161 1.18 4.60 2.87
C THR A 161 2.58 4.79 3.45
N ARG A 162 3.13 3.69 3.97
CA ARG A 162 4.51 3.56 4.43
C ARG A 162 5.11 2.27 3.90
N GLU A 163 6.43 2.22 3.85
CA GLU A 163 7.14 1.00 3.48
C GLU A 163 6.86 -0.17 4.46
N ASP A 164 6.70 -1.39 3.92
CA ASP A 164 6.63 -2.60 4.75
C ASP A 164 8.03 -3.00 5.27
N CYS A 165 9.06 -2.82 4.43
CA CYS A 165 10.45 -3.02 4.80
C CYS A 165 11.35 -1.88 4.29
N ARG A 166 12.01 -1.17 5.22
CA ARG A 166 12.95 -0.05 4.95
C ARG A 166 14.21 -0.45 4.18
N LYS A 167 14.69 -1.68 4.40
CA LYS A 167 15.87 -2.22 3.68
C LYS A 167 15.57 -2.54 2.21
N ILE A 168 14.29 -2.58 1.84
CA ILE A 168 13.85 -2.90 0.49
C ILE A 168 13.39 -1.60 -0.19
N GLY A 169 14.31 -0.97 -0.93
CA GLY A 169 14.03 0.24 -1.70
C GLY A 169 14.17 1.55 -0.94
N GLY A 170 14.43 1.54 0.37
CA GLY A 170 14.58 2.71 1.22
C GLY A 170 13.35 3.04 2.07
N THR A 171 13.47 4.04 2.95
CA THR A 171 12.35 4.59 3.74
C THR A 171 11.51 5.51 2.85
N HIS A 172 10.21 5.23 2.74
CA HIS A 172 9.29 5.97 1.86
C HIS A 172 7.89 6.03 2.47
N SER A 173 7.46 7.25 2.80
CA SER A 173 6.08 7.55 3.14
C SER A 173 5.40 8.32 2.01
N TYR A 174 4.13 8.02 1.78
CA TYR A 174 3.30 8.74 0.83
C TYR A 174 1.99 9.13 1.49
N ASN A 175 1.67 10.41 1.37
CA ASN A 175 0.44 11.00 1.89
C ASN A 175 -0.20 11.77 0.75
N GLU A 176 -1.48 11.52 0.51
CA GLU A 176 -2.26 12.29 -0.46
C GLU A 176 -3.64 12.57 0.13
N LEU A 177 -4.06 13.82 0.00
CA LEU A 177 -5.41 14.27 0.31
C LEU A 177 -6.00 14.84 -0.97
N LYS A 178 -7.10 14.26 -1.44
CA LYS A 178 -7.86 14.70 -2.60
C LYS A 178 -9.22 15.18 -2.12
N VAL A 179 -9.60 16.36 -2.60
CA VAL A 179 -10.93 16.93 -2.39
C VAL A 179 -11.48 17.27 -3.77
N GLU A 180 -12.60 16.65 -4.11
CA GLU A 180 -13.27 16.84 -5.39
C GLU A 180 -14.69 17.33 -5.13
N ALA A 181 -15.08 18.39 -5.82
CA ALA A 181 -16.43 18.92 -5.78
C ALA A 181 -17.08 18.67 -7.14
N ILE A 182 -18.12 17.85 -7.16
CA ILE A 182 -18.82 17.43 -8.37
C ILE A 182 -20.15 18.17 -8.40
N TYR A 183 -20.33 18.99 -9.45
CA TYR A 183 -21.57 19.70 -9.71
C TYR A 183 -22.14 19.25 -11.05
N ALA A 184 -23.41 18.80 -11.05
CA ALA A 184 -24.15 18.42 -12.25
C ALA A 184 -25.33 19.38 -12.45
N PHE A 185 -25.60 19.77 -13.70
CA PHE A 185 -26.64 20.73 -14.08
C PHE A 185 -27.84 20.05 -14.74
#